data_AF-A0A7Y0BG94-F1
#
_entry.id   AF-A0A7Y0BG94-F1
#
_cell.length_a   1.000
_cell.length_b   1.000
_cell.length_c   1.000
_cell.angle_alpha   90.00
_cell.angle_beta   90.00
_cell.angle_gamma   90.00
#
_symmetry.space_group_name_H-M   'P 1'
#
loop_
_entity.id
_entity.type
_entity.pdbx_description
1 polymer ?
#
loop_
_entity_poly.entity_id
_entity_poly.type
_entity_poly.pdbx_seq_one_letter_code
_entity_poly.pdbx_strand_id
1 'polypeptide(L)'
;IINADQLRVTGAKSTDKIYYRHSGYPGGISATNFRDMQTKFPGRALEKAVKGMLPKGPLGYAMIKKLKVYGGAEHPHTAQQPKVLEIAGMSANAQRESAK
;
A
#
# COMPACT_ATOMS: atom_id res chain seq x y z
N ILE A 1 -9.00 -0.39 2.58
CA ILE A 1 -7.92 0.18 3.41
C ILE A 1 -8.00 1.69 3.28
N ILE A 2 -8.12 2.39 4.41
CA ILE A 2 -8.14 3.87 4.51
C ILE A 2 -6.83 4.36 5.14
N ASN A 3 -6.57 5.67 5.11
CA ASN A 3 -5.35 6.31 5.62
C ASN A 3 -4.07 5.72 4.99
N ALA A 4 -4.15 5.38 3.71
CA ALA A 4 -3.02 4.79 3.01
C ALA A 4 -1.88 5.80 2.80
N ASP A 5 -2.13 7.10 2.94
CA ASP A 5 -1.14 8.18 2.90
C ASP A 5 -0.18 8.14 4.12
N GLN A 6 -0.69 7.77 5.30
CA GLN A 6 0.02 7.65 6.56
C GLN A 6 0.79 6.33 6.72
N LEU A 7 0.99 5.60 5.64
CA LEU A 7 1.75 4.34 5.63
C LEU A 7 3.19 4.57 6.10
N ARG A 8 3.54 3.98 7.25
CA ARG A 8 4.90 4.03 7.79
C ARG A 8 5.73 2.86 7.27
N VAL A 9 6.97 3.15 6.91
CA VAL A 9 7.99 2.17 6.56
C VAL A 9 9.18 2.31 7.51
N THR A 10 9.79 1.18 7.87
CA THR A 10 10.91 1.14 8.82
C THR A 10 12.25 1.43 8.14
N GLY A 11 13.19 2.03 8.89
CA GLY A 11 14.56 2.33 8.44
C GLY A 11 14.61 3.32 7.27
N ALA A 12 15.65 3.21 6.42
CA ALA A 12 15.86 4.08 5.26
C ALA A 12 15.00 3.73 4.03
N LYS A 13 14.02 2.83 4.18
CA LYS A 13 13.18 2.35 3.06
C LYS A 13 12.36 3.46 2.38
N SER A 14 12.16 4.59 3.05
CA SER A 14 11.45 5.74 2.47
C SER A 14 12.18 6.31 1.24
N THR A 15 13.52 6.36 1.30
CA THR A 15 14.39 6.87 0.23
C THR A 15 14.95 5.76 -0.63
N ASP A 16 15.35 4.65 -0.01
CA ASP A 16 16.19 3.65 -0.67
C ASP A 16 15.38 2.63 -1.46
N LYS A 17 14.09 2.48 -1.14
CA LYS A 17 13.23 1.54 -1.86
C LYS A 17 12.81 2.13 -3.20
N ILE A 18 13.44 1.64 -4.26
CA ILE A 18 13.15 2.05 -5.62
C ILE A 18 12.13 1.11 -6.27
N TYR A 19 11.10 1.69 -6.87
CA TYR A 19 10.12 1.02 -7.70
C TYR A 19 10.44 1.26 -9.17
N TYR A 20 10.79 0.20 -9.88
CA TYR A 20 11.04 0.25 -11.31
C TYR A 20 9.78 -0.04 -12.13
N ARG A 21 9.68 0.57 -13.30
CA ARG A 21 8.75 0.20 -14.37
C ARG A 21 9.47 0.33 -15.72
N HIS A 22 9.06 -0.45 -16.69
CA HIS A 22 9.60 -0.39 -18.05
C HIS A 22 8.48 -0.08 -19.03
N SER A 23 8.74 0.80 -20.00
CA SER A 23 7.77 1.15 -21.05
C SER A 23 7.68 0.13 -22.19
N GLY A 24 8.75 -0.64 -22.42
CA GLY A 24 8.87 -1.58 -23.54
C GLY A 24 9.88 -1.14 -24.62
N TYR A 25 10.24 0.14 -24.65
CA TYR A 25 11.23 0.70 -25.59
C TYR A 25 12.66 0.66 -25.01
N PRO A 26 13.72 0.63 -25.85
CA PRO A 26 15.09 0.77 -25.39
C PRO A 26 15.28 2.04 -24.54
N GLY A 27 15.91 1.91 -23.37
CA GLY A 27 16.08 3.02 -22.42
C GLY A 27 14.82 3.39 -21.63
N GLY A 28 13.73 2.64 -21.75
CA GLY A 28 12.42 2.94 -21.16
C GLY A 28 12.26 2.63 -19.66
N ILE A 29 13.35 2.52 -18.89
CA ILE A 29 13.29 2.26 -17.45
C ILE A 29 12.97 3.57 -16.71
N SER A 30 11.91 3.56 -15.90
CA SER A 30 11.63 4.62 -14.93
C SER A 30 11.78 4.10 -13.51
N ALA A 31 12.49 4.85 -12.68
CA ALA A 31 12.67 4.61 -11.25
C ALA A 31 11.88 5.64 -10.43
N THR A 32 11.31 5.22 -9.30
CA THR A 32 10.65 6.13 -8.34
C THR A 32 10.86 5.58 -6.94
N ASN A 33 11.35 6.39 -6.01
CA ASN A 33 11.49 5.97 -4.61
C ASN A 33 10.12 5.85 -3.91
N PHE A 34 10.09 5.31 -2.70
CA PHE A 34 8.86 5.16 -1.94
C PHE A 34 8.23 6.52 -1.59
N ARG A 35 9.04 7.47 -1.11
CA ARG A 35 8.59 8.82 -0.73
C ARG A 35 7.81 9.52 -1.86
N ASP A 36 8.42 9.64 -3.03
CA ASP A 36 7.85 10.32 -4.20
C ASP A 36 6.63 9.57 -4.74
N MET A 37 6.64 8.23 -4.67
CA MET A 37 5.48 7.42 -5.05
C MET A 37 4.29 7.70 -4.13
N GLN A 38 4.56 7.78 -2.83
CA GLN A 38 3.56 8.00 -1.80
C GLN A 38 2.96 9.41 -1.90
N THR A 39 3.78 10.44 -2.17
CA THR A 39 3.32 11.80 -2.40
C THR A 39 2.44 11.93 -3.64
N LYS A 40 2.81 11.26 -4.75
CA LYS A 40 2.07 11.37 -6.01
C LYS A 40 0.83 10.49 -6.05
N PHE A 41 0.91 9.28 -5.51
CA PHE A 41 -0.14 8.26 -5.60
C PHE A 41 -0.23 7.49 -4.27
N PRO A 42 -0.86 8.11 -3.25
CA PRO A 42 -0.99 7.49 -1.93
C PRO A 42 -1.72 6.15 -2.06
N GLY A 43 -1.11 5.09 -1.51
CA GLY A 43 -1.66 3.73 -1.55
C GLY A 43 -1.13 2.82 -2.68
N ARG A 44 -0.52 3.37 -3.74
CA ARG A 44 0.03 2.54 -4.84
C ARG A 44 1.14 1.59 -4.36
N ALA A 45 1.94 2.03 -3.40
CA ALA A 45 2.97 1.19 -2.80
C ALA A 45 2.37 -0.04 -2.09
N LEU A 46 1.22 0.14 -1.42
CA LEU A 46 0.50 -0.92 -0.71
C LEU A 46 -0.18 -1.89 -1.69
N GLU A 47 -0.85 -1.37 -2.72
CA GLU A 47 -1.45 -2.21 -3.78
C GLU A 47 -0.41 -3.10 -4.45
N LYS A 48 0.77 -2.55 -4.75
CA LYS A 48 1.90 -3.33 -5.30
C LYS A 48 2.36 -4.42 -4.35
N ALA A 49 2.46 -4.13 -3.06
CA ALA A 49 2.87 -5.12 -2.05
C ALA A 49 1.85 -6.27 -1.96
N VAL A 50 0.55 -5.95 -1.85
CA VAL A 50 -0.51 -6.96 -1.79
C VAL A 50 -0.57 -7.78 -3.08
N LYS A 51 -0.49 -7.14 -4.25
CA LYS A 51 -0.41 -7.85 -5.55
C LYS A 51 0.81 -8.77 -5.64
N GLY A 52 1.90 -8.42 -4.96
CA GLY A 52 3.09 -9.25 -4.82
C GLY A 52 2.81 -10.55 -4.06
N MET A 53 2.00 -10.49 -3.00
CA MET A 53 1.64 -11.61 -2.11
C MET A 53 0.54 -12.53 -2.67
N LEU A 54 -0.19 -12.09 -3.70
CA LEU A 54 -1.25 -12.88 -4.33
C LEU A 54 -0.70 -13.87 -5.37
N PRO A 55 -1.40 -15.00 -5.62
CA PRO A 55 -1.03 -15.95 -6.66
C PRO A 55 -0.99 -15.28 -8.03
N LYS A 56 -0.04 -15.68 -8.88
CA LYS A 56 0.05 -15.15 -10.25
C LYS A 56 -0.96 -15.86 -11.15
N GLY A 57 -1.66 -15.11 -11.99
CA GLY A 57 -2.64 -15.64 -12.95
C GLY A 57 -4.01 -14.98 -12.85
N PRO A 58 -5.00 -15.51 -13.61
CA PRO A 58 -6.33 -14.91 -13.72
C PRO A 58 -7.03 -14.73 -12.37
N LEU A 59 -6.91 -15.72 -11.48
CA LEU A 59 -7.49 -15.66 -10.14
C LEU A 59 -6.89 -14.51 -9.31
N GLY A 60 -5.57 -14.36 -9.29
CA GLY A 60 -4.91 -13.27 -8.59
C GLY A 60 -5.33 -11.89 -9.12
N TYR A 61 -5.51 -11.77 -10.44
CA TYR A 61 -6.04 -10.55 -11.04
C TYR A 61 -7.50 -10.27 -10.68
N ALA A 62 -8.32 -11.30 -10.48
CA ALA A 62 -9.67 -11.13 -9.96
C ALA A 62 -9.67 -10.74 -8.46
N MET A 63 -8.77 -11.32 -7.67
CA MET A 63 -8.63 -11.02 -6.24
C MET A 63 -8.20 -9.58 -5.99
N ILE A 64 -7.17 -9.09 -6.70
CA ILE A 64 -6.67 -7.72 -6.47
C ILE A 64 -7.71 -6.64 -6.79
N LYS A 65 -8.64 -6.89 -7.73
CA LYS A 65 -9.73 -5.95 -8.05
C LYS A 65 -10.70 -5.71 -6.87
N LYS A 66 -10.78 -6.66 -5.93
CA LYS A 66 -11.59 -6.55 -4.72
C LYS A 66 -10.93 -5.66 -3.66
N LEU A 67 -9.61 -5.44 -3.74
CA LEU A 67 -8.91 -4.53 -2.85
C LEU A 67 -9.23 -3.09 -3.23
N LYS A 68 -9.63 -2.28 -2.22
CA LYS A 68 -9.84 -0.84 -2.34
C LYS A 68 -8.94 -0.12 -1.35
N VAL A 69 -8.12 0.80 -1.85
CA VAL A 69 -7.15 1.57 -1.07
C VAL A 69 -7.44 3.06 -1.26
N TYR A 70 -7.56 3.78 -0.15
CA TYR A 70 -7.86 5.20 -0.12
C TYR A 70 -6.76 5.93 0.64
N GLY A 71 -6.32 7.07 0.10
CA GLY A 71 -5.32 7.92 0.72
C GLY A 71 -5.81 8.44 2.08
N GLY A 72 -6.98 9.08 2.11
CA GLY A 72 -7.54 9.66 3.34
C GLY A 72 -8.35 8.68 4.21
N ALA A 73 -8.97 9.24 5.25
CA ALA A 73 -9.75 8.50 6.24
C ALA A 73 -11.11 8.00 5.74
N GLU A 74 -11.64 8.62 4.68
CA GLU A 74 -12.97 8.34 4.18
C GLU A 74 -12.99 7.31 3.06
N HIS A 75 -14.10 6.57 2.96
CA HIS A 75 -14.38 5.66 1.85
C HIS A 75 -15.85 5.78 1.40
N PRO A 76 -16.16 5.61 0.11
CA PRO A 76 -17.53 5.69 -0.40
C PRO A 76 -18.38 4.43 -0.13
N HIS A 77 -17.84 3.42 0.57
CA HIS A 77 -18.47 2.10 0.74
C HIS A 77 -19.37 1.98 1.98
N THR A 78 -20.01 3.07 2.41
CA THR A 78 -20.88 3.09 3.60
C THR A 78 -22.07 2.13 3.47
N ALA A 79 -22.66 2.00 2.28
CA ALA A 79 -23.78 1.10 2.00
C ALA A 79 -23.45 -0.39 2.22
N GLN A 80 -22.16 -0.76 2.16
CA GLN A 80 -21.70 -2.14 2.31
C GLN A 80 -21.50 -2.56 3.78
N GLN A 81 -21.70 -1.62 4.72
CA GLN A 81 -21.52 -1.83 6.17
C GLN A 81 -20.21 -2.58 6.50
N PRO A 82 -19.04 -2.00 6.13
CA PRO A 82 -17.76 -2.66 6.34
C PRO A 82 -17.50 -2.90 7.82
N LYS A 83 -17.05 -4.12 8.15
CA LYS A 83 -16.64 -4.48 9.51
C LYS A 83 -15.18 -4.09 9.73
N VAL A 84 -14.88 -3.54 10.90
CA VAL A 84 -13.51 -3.23 11.31
C VAL A 84 -12.73 -4.53 11.46
N LEU A 85 -11.53 -4.56 10.87
CA LEU A 85 -10.61 -5.69 10.96
C LEU A 85 -9.43 -5.30 11.84
N GLU A 86 -9.34 -5.91 13.02
CA GLU A 86 -8.18 -5.78 13.90
C GLU A 86 -7.15 -6.86 13.59
N ILE A 87 -5.88 -6.49 13.48
CA ILE A 87 -4.79 -7.41 13.19
C ILE A 87 -4.18 -7.84 14.53
N ALA A 88 -4.34 -9.12 14.88
CA ALA A 88 -4.01 -9.70 16.19
C ALA A 88 -2.54 -9.57 16.67
N GLY A 89 -1.64 -9.02 15.85
CA GLY A 89 -0.21 -8.86 16.17
C GLY A 89 0.26 -7.43 16.48
N MET A 90 -0.62 -6.41 16.46
CA MET A 90 -0.21 -4.99 16.57
C MET A 90 -0.21 -4.39 17.98
N SER A 91 -0.78 -5.06 18.99
CA SER A 91 -1.02 -4.46 20.32
C SER A 91 0.26 -4.12 21.11
N ALA A 92 1.35 -4.88 20.94
CA ALA A 92 2.56 -4.68 21.74
C ALA A 92 3.44 -3.48 21.31
N ASN A 93 3.39 -3.06 20.04
CA ASN A 93 4.23 -1.98 19.52
C ASN A 93 3.47 -0.65 19.43
N ALA A 94 2.16 -0.67 19.15
CA ALA A 94 1.33 0.54 19.13
C ALA A 94 1.17 1.18 20.52
N GLN A 95 1.13 0.37 21.59
CA GLN A 95 1.08 0.85 22.99
C GLN A 95 2.40 1.48 23.46
N ARG A 96 3.54 1.12 22.85
CA ARG A 96 4.86 1.68 23.18
C ARG A 96 5.10 3.05 22.56
N GLU A 97 4.46 3.35 21.42
CA GLU A 97 4.58 4.66 20.76
C GLU A 97 3.62 5.72 21.33
N SER A 98 2.50 5.33 21.95
CA SER A 98 1.59 6.28 22.63
C SER A 98 2.04 6.70 24.04
N ALA A 99 3.09 6.07 24.57
CA ALA A 99 3.66 6.34 25.89
C ALA A 99 4.93 7.23 25.84
N LYS A 100 5.23 7.81 24.67
CA LYS A 100 6.31 8.76 24.43
C LYS A 100 5.75 10.03 23.82
#